data_AF-A0A3D6DIS7-F1
#
_entry.id   AF-A0A3D6DIS7-F1
#
_cell.length_a   1.000
_cell.length_b   1.000
_cell.length_c   1.000
_cell.angle_alpha   90.00
_cell.angle_beta   90.00
_cell.angle_gamma   90.00
#
_symmetry.space_group_name_H-M   'P 1'
#
loop_
_entity.id
_entity.type
_entity.pdbx_description
1 polymer ?
#
loop_
_entity_poly.entity_id
_entity_poly.type
_entity_poly.pdbx_seq_one_letter_code
_entity_poly.pdbx_strand_id
1 'polypeptide(L)'
;MKHLYSLLVGLAMTGTIMAQTVLVTLSVDMSNQDVAAEGIHVAGDFQGWDPAGTMLTDDDMDGIYEVTLELSDSLSSIQYKFLNGNAWGVDEVCPEACALPGTTDRYAAIDGDTSVPVVCFGQCAACGITTVLFKVDMSQEEAINPVGVHMNGNFNGWDGTNFLMMEDTDGDMVYTYMTQVDGAMLDPVDTLQFKFVNGNAWGFDESPEGECANQGNRTMVLNGSDLVYQMSETGQPYCYNTCGSCVAPTPVTFKVDMSTQAAVSVNGVCVAGSFQGWTPGLNFLSDDDGDMVYEGTFDVVPGDYEFKFINGNNWGGDGDGNIDNENPPADCVSNGNRVFSVIDEPVTIQYCYNQCSETCVPDPDPAAITFQIDMSNETVSENGVWLIGNITTPQWQAGALQMSDSDGDNIYDITYEVSGAAFFEYRYCNGDPYPAGVIDNAVTEVGQFEEDGCGQGNPFGESNRTHTRSGQPEVLGAYCFTSCLDCNGDSVGTVIGIEELQDFVGLEAFPNPASDMVNLRIDGMEGLLQIRIYDLTGKAVVTDRQMVQTGAVLSYPVSDLGAGMYILEALGTAHRATLRLTVE
;
A
#
# COMPACT_ATOMS: atom_id res chain seq x y z
N MET A 1 57.86 81.32 6.22
CA MET A 1 56.71 81.41 5.29
C MET A 1 56.43 80.02 4.72
N LYS A 2 55.18 79.57 4.89
CA LYS A 2 54.40 78.67 4.02
C LYS A 2 54.83 77.20 3.80
N HIS A 3 53.97 76.34 4.34
CA HIS A 3 53.52 74.99 3.98
C HIS A 3 53.86 74.45 2.57
N LEU A 4 54.08 73.12 2.47
CA LEU A 4 53.15 72.22 1.76
C LEU A 4 53.37 70.75 2.15
N TYR A 5 52.27 70.07 2.49
CA TYR A 5 52.14 68.61 2.65
C TYR A 5 52.07 67.94 1.27
N SER A 6 52.61 66.73 1.13
CA SER A 6 52.29 65.82 0.02
C SER A 6 51.88 64.45 0.57
N LEU A 7 50.60 64.15 0.36
CA LEU A 7 49.87 62.93 0.65
C LEU A 7 50.21 61.87 -0.42
N LEU A 8 50.62 60.66 -0.02
CA LEU A 8 50.78 59.50 -0.90
C LEU A 8 49.48 58.68 -0.85
N VAL A 9 48.75 58.59 -1.97
CA VAL A 9 47.54 57.75 -2.11
C VAL A 9 47.95 56.44 -2.79
N GLY A 10 47.68 55.32 -2.12
CA GLY A 10 47.81 53.97 -2.68
C GLY A 10 46.63 53.63 -3.57
N LEU A 11 46.91 53.06 -4.75
CA LEU A 11 45.92 52.54 -5.69
C LEU A 11 45.89 51.01 -5.55
N ALA A 12 44.87 50.47 -4.88
CA ALA A 12 44.57 49.04 -4.87
C ALA A 12 43.77 48.70 -6.13
N MET A 13 44.34 47.89 -7.03
CA MET A 13 43.61 47.27 -8.13
C MET A 13 42.78 46.11 -7.58
N THR A 14 41.46 46.28 -7.53
CA THR A 14 40.50 45.18 -7.35
C THR A 14 40.31 44.50 -8.70
N GLY A 15 40.91 43.32 -8.90
CA GLY A 15 40.57 42.44 -10.00
C GLY A 15 39.24 41.76 -9.71
N THR A 16 38.24 41.98 -10.55
CA THR A 16 37.01 41.19 -10.56
C THR A 16 37.32 39.85 -11.23
N ILE A 17 37.27 38.76 -10.47
CA ILE A 17 37.25 37.39 -11.01
C ILE A 17 35.80 37.19 -11.50
N MET A 18 35.61 37.08 -12.81
CA MET A 18 34.33 36.61 -13.36
C MET A 18 34.28 35.10 -13.13
N ALA A 19 33.21 34.58 -12.51
CA ALA A 19 32.97 33.15 -12.47
C ALA A 19 32.75 32.66 -13.90
N GLN A 20 33.45 31.60 -14.29
CA GLN A 20 33.29 31.00 -15.61
C GLN A 20 32.07 30.06 -15.57
N THR A 21 31.29 30.07 -16.64
CA THR A 21 30.07 29.27 -16.77
C THR A 21 30.18 28.34 -17.97
N VAL A 22 29.40 27.27 -17.93
CA VAL A 22 29.24 26.26 -18.99
C VAL A 22 27.76 26.12 -19.33
N LEU A 23 27.47 25.80 -20.58
CA LEU A 23 26.11 25.58 -21.07
C LEU A 23 25.72 24.12 -20.91
N VAL A 24 24.62 23.86 -20.19
CA VAL A 24 24.09 22.51 -19.98
C VAL A 24 22.69 22.41 -20.54
N THR A 25 22.50 21.58 -21.57
CA THR A 25 21.18 21.35 -22.17
C THR A 25 20.57 20.09 -21.57
N LEU A 26 19.37 20.24 -21.01
CA LEU A 26 18.53 19.15 -20.53
C LEU A 26 17.31 19.02 -21.43
N SER A 27 16.97 17.79 -21.81
CA SER A 27 15.87 17.51 -22.73
C SER A 27 15.09 16.27 -22.29
N VAL A 28 13.76 16.30 -22.47
CA VAL A 28 12.85 15.21 -22.11
C VAL A 28 11.77 15.04 -23.18
N ASP A 29 11.55 13.81 -23.62
CA ASP A 29 10.51 13.43 -24.56
C ASP A 29 9.19 13.19 -23.81
N MET A 30 8.19 14.02 -24.13
CA MET A 30 6.86 13.99 -23.54
C MET A 30 5.82 13.37 -24.49
N SER A 31 6.22 12.76 -25.61
CA SER A 31 5.32 12.25 -26.66
C SER A 31 4.31 11.21 -26.16
N ASN A 32 4.62 10.54 -25.04
CA ASN A 32 3.77 9.53 -24.41
C ASN A 32 2.93 10.08 -23.24
N GLN A 33 2.91 11.40 -23.03
CA GLN A 33 2.26 12.05 -21.90
C GLN A 33 1.24 13.08 -22.36
N ASP A 34 0.18 13.26 -21.56
CA ASP A 34 -0.66 14.46 -21.65
C ASP A 34 0.05 15.60 -20.91
N VAL A 35 0.57 16.58 -21.65
CA VAL A 35 1.31 17.72 -21.08
C VAL A 35 0.36 18.62 -20.28
N ALA A 36 0.73 18.91 -19.02
CA ALA A 36 -0.02 19.78 -18.13
C ALA A 36 -0.15 21.20 -18.68
N ALA A 37 -1.23 21.90 -18.31
CA ALA A 37 -1.47 23.28 -18.75
C ALA A 37 -0.39 24.25 -18.25
N GLU A 38 0.23 23.92 -17.13
CA GLU A 38 1.34 24.63 -16.51
C GLU A 38 2.66 24.40 -17.26
N GLY A 39 2.73 23.38 -18.13
CA GLY A 39 3.91 23.03 -18.94
C GLY A 39 4.95 22.20 -18.20
N ILE A 40 6.09 21.98 -18.84
CA ILE A 40 7.17 21.11 -18.35
C ILE A 40 8.23 21.91 -17.64
N HIS A 41 8.66 21.43 -16.47
CA HIS A 41 9.68 22.07 -15.65
C HIS A 41 10.80 21.11 -15.28
N VAL A 42 11.93 21.67 -14.85
CA VAL A 42 13.02 20.95 -14.19
C VAL A 42 13.38 21.61 -12.88
N ALA A 43 13.53 20.81 -11.83
CA ALA A 43 14.02 21.21 -10.52
C ALA A 43 15.28 20.40 -10.16
N GLY A 44 16.17 20.96 -9.34
CA GLY A 44 17.48 20.35 -9.09
C GLY A 44 18.37 21.15 -8.13
N ASP A 45 19.58 20.66 -7.88
CA ASP A 45 20.51 21.32 -6.97
C ASP A 45 20.98 22.72 -7.47
N PHE A 46 21.02 22.93 -8.78
CA PHE A 46 21.52 24.14 -9.42
C PHE A 46 20.63 25.39 -9.24
N GLN A 47 19.37 25.23 -8.84
CA GLN A 47 18.43 26.35 -8.61
C GLN A 47 17.67 26.26 -7.28
N GLY A 48 18.02 25.30 -6.41
CA GLY A 48 17.47 25.19 -5.06
C GLY A 48 16.23 24.31 -4.93
N TRP A 49 16.03 23.35 -5.82
CA TRP A 49 14.88 22.46 -5.90
C TRP A 49 13.54 23.20 -5.96
N ASP A 50 13.45 24.24 -6.79
CA ASP A 50 12.20 24.95 -7.04
C ASP A 50 11.43 24.29 -8.20
N PRO A 51 10.27 23.65 -7.96
CA PRO A 51 9.50 22.92 -8.98
C PRO A 51 8.93 23.84 -10.08
N ALA A 52 8.83 25.14 -9.84
CA ALA A 52 8.41 26.13 -10.84
C ALA A 52 9.59 26.94 -11.41
N GLY A 53 10.82 26.67 -10.95
CA GLY A 53 11.96 27.56 -11.14
C GLY A 53 12.49 27.60 -12.58
N THR A 54 12.39 26.50 -13.33
CA THR A 54 12.92 26.42 -14.70
C THR A 54 11.96 25.66 -15.61
N MET A 55 11.39 26.37 -16.58
CA MET A 55 10.47 25.81 -17.58
C MET A 55 11.24 25.37 -18.83
N LEU A 56 10.83 24.24 -19.42
CA LEU A 56 11.33 23.74 -20.70
C LEU A 56 10.39 24.14 -21.84
N THR A 57 10.93 24.22 -23.05
CA THR A 57 10.19 24.61 -24.26
C THR A 57 10.30 23.55 -25.35
N ASP A 58 9.24 23.37 -26.11
CA ASP A 58 9.19 22.58 -27.35
C ASP A 58 8.92 23.56 -28.51
N ASP A 59 9.99 24.24 -28.95
CA ASP A 59 9.89 25.34 -29.92
C ASP A 59 9.69 24.85 -31.37
N ASP A 60 10.10 23.62 -31.68
CA ASP A 60 9.98 23.01 -33.01
C ASP A 60 8.81 22.03 -33.14
N MET A 61 8.07 21.80 -32.06
CA MET A 61 6.83 21.01 -31.99
C MET A 61 7.07 19.53 -32.31
N ASP A 62 8.21 18.99 -31.88
CA ASP A 62 8.56 17.58 -32.05
C ASP A 62 8.19 16.70 -30.83
N GLY A 63 7.70 17.32 -29.74
CA GLY A 63 7.32 16.64 -28.50
C GLY A 63 8.46 16.51 -27.49
N ILE A 64 9.67 16.97 -27.82
CA ILE A 64 10.84 17.02 -26.94
C ILE A 64 10.93 18.42 -26.35
N TYR A 65 10.83 18.48 -25.02
CA TYR A 65 10.97 19.72 -24.28
C TYR A 65 12.43 19.88 -23.87
N GLU A 66 13.01 21.06 -24.05
CA GLU A 66 14.41 21.34 -23.72
C GLU A 66 14.62 22.67 -23.00
N VAL A 67 15.72 22.76 -22.26
CA VAL A 67 16.23 24.00 -21.66
C VAL A 67 17.75 23.99 -21.64
N THR A 68 18.36 25.16 -21.87
CA THR A 68 19.80 25.35 -21.71
C THR A 68 20.09 26.21 -20.48
N LEU A 69 20.84 25.65 -19.53
CA LEU A 69 21.22 26.25 -18.26
C LEU A 69 22.63 26.83 -18.34
N GLU A 70 22.85 28.01 -17.78
CA GLU A 70 24.19 28.56 -17.54
C GLU A 70 24.65 28.20 -16.13
N LEU A 71 25.47 27.16 -16.01
CA LEU A 71 25.94 26.62 -14.73
C LEU A 71 27.39 27.00 -14.46
N SER A 72 27.82 26.97 -13.19
CA SER A 72 29.23 27.21 -12.87
C SER A 72 30.11 26.07 -13.41
N ASP A 73 31.22 26.42 -14.03
CA ASP A 73 32.23 25.46 -14.52
C ASP A 73 32.96 24.67 -13.41
N SER A 74 32.72 25.04 -12.15
CA SER A 74 33.24 24.33 -10.98
C SER A 74 32.38 23.12 -10.56
N LEU A 75 31.18 22.98 -11.13
CA LEU A 75 30.32 21.82 -10.91
C LEU A 75 30.78 20.66 -11.80
N SER A 76 31.04 19.50 -11.19
CA SER A 76 31.33 18.25 -11.91
C SER A 76 30.08 17.43 -12.22
N SER A 77 28.97 17.72 -11.55
CA SER A 77 27.70 17.04 -11.72
C SER A 77 26.55 17.88 -11.20
N ILE A 78 25.33 17.58 -11.65
CA ILE A 78 24.08 18.10 -11.12
C ILE A 78 23.10 16.97 -10.81
N GLN A 79 22.16 17.23 -9.91
CA GLN A 79 20.99 16.39 -9.64
C GLN A 79 19.72 17.13 -10.01
N TYR A 80 18.75 16.42 -10.61
CA TYR A 80 17.53 17.03 -11.11
C TYR A 80 16.35 16.06 -11.28
N LYS A 81 15.16 16.62 -11.45
CA LYS A 81 13.90 15.95 -11.78
C LYS A 81 13.13 16.76 -12.81
N PHE A 82 12.56 16.10 -13.81
CA PHE A 82 11.54 16.69 -14.67
C PHE A 82 10.17 16.66 -14.00
N LEU A 83 9.33 17.65 -14.32
CA LEU A 83 7.97 17.78 -13.80
C LEU A 83 7.01 18.02 -14.96
N ASN A 84 5.89 17.28 -14.97
CA ASN A 84 4.76 17.56 -15.86
C ASN A 84 3.77 18.48 -15.15
N GLY A 85 4.17 19.74 -15.01
CA GLY A 85 3.54 20.78 -14.21
C GLY A 85 4.60 21.59 -13.46
N ASN A 86 4.22 22.31 -12.41
CA ASN A 86 5.11 23.25 -11.70
C ASN A 86 5.08 23.11 -10.15
N ALA A 87 4.68 21.94 -9.65
CA ALA A 87 4.61 21.64 -8.22
C ALA A 87 5.09 20.21 -7.93
N TRP A 88 5.42 19.91 -6.68
CA TRP A 88 5.75 18.54 -6.27
C TRP A 88 4.52 17.63 -6.29
N GLY A 89 4.73 16.34 -6.56
CA GLY A 89 3.65 15.37 -6.78
C GLY A 89 3.26 15.21 -8.25
N VAL A 90 3.83 16.03 -9.15
CA VAL A 90 3.82 15.83 -10.61
C VAL A 90 5.25 15.69 -11.18
N ASP A 91 6.23 15.53 -10.29
CA ASP A 91 7.59 15.17 -10.65
C ASP A 91 7.67 13.72 -11.10
N GLU A 92 8.64 13.44 -11.96
CA GLU A 92 8.91 12.08 -12.39
C GLU A 92 9.47 11.21 -11.26
N VAL A 93 9.20 9.91 -11.37
CA VAL A 93 9.88 8.89 -10.58
C VAL A 93 11.03 8.34 -11.42
N CYS A 94 12.26 8.77 -11.13
CA CYS A 94 13.43 8.27 -11.83
C CYS A 94 13.72 6.82 -11.41
N PRO A 95 13.78 5.85 -12.34
CA PRO A 95 14.07 4.46 -12.01
C PRO A 95 15.46 4.29 -11.41
N GLU A 96 15.63 3.29 -10.53
CA GLU A 96 16.91 2.97 -9.87
C GLU A 96 18.08 2.85 -10.86
N ALA A 97 17.82 2.36 -12.06
CA ALA A 97 18.84 2.16 -13.09
C ALA A 97 19.55 3.46 -13.55
N CYS A 98 18.95 4.64 -13.36
CA CYS A 98 19.54 5.92 -13.73
C CYS A 98 19.39 7.01 -12.66
N ALA A 99 18.77 6.70 -11.52
CA ALA A 99 18.80 7.56 -10.36
C ALA A 99 20.21 7.58 -9.75
N LEU A 100 20.55 8.67 -9.07
CA LEU A 100 21.73 8.66 -8.22
C LEU A 100 21.55 7.58 -7.14
N PRO A 101 22.56 6.72 -6.87
CA PRO A 101 22.41 5.66 -5.89
C PRO A 101 21.89 6.16 -4.54
N GLY A 102 20.78 5.59 -4.09
CA GLY A 102 20.12 5.97 -2.84
C GLY A 102 19.16 7.16 -2.92
N THR A 103 18.88 7.69 -4.11
CA THR A 103 17.89 8.77 -4.33
C THR A 103 16.88 8.40 -5.42
N THR A 104 15.95 9.32 -5.73
CA THR A 104 15.04 9.22 -6.89
C THR A 104 15.31 10.33 -7.91
N ASP A 105 16.50 10.92 -7.83
CA ASP A 105 16.91 12.06 -8.63
C ASP A 105 17.78 11.60 -9.79
N ARG A 106 17.56 12.17 -10.97
CA ARG A 106 18.51 12.02 -12.08
C ARG A 106 19.80 12.73 -11.71
N TYR A 107 20.91 12.26 -12.26
CA TYR A 107 22.17 12.96 -12.19
C TYR A 107 22.82 13.04 -13.57
N ALA A 108 23.52 14.15 -13.82
CA ALA A 108 24.31 14.33 -15.04
C ALA A 108 25.70 14.81 -14.67
N ALA A 109 26.73 14.18 -15.24
CA ALA A 109 28.09 14.67 -15.17
C ALA A 109 28.25 15.88 -16.11
N ILE A 110 28.97 16.90 -15.65
CA ILE A 110 29.21 18.13 -16.39
C ILE A 110 30.70 18.19 -16.76
N ASP A 111 30.99 18.27 -18.05
CA ASP A 111 32.35 18.46 -18.58
C ASP A 111 32.34 19.53 -19.67
N GLY A 112 32.51 20.79 -19.25
CA GLY A 112 32.33 21.92 -20.17
C GLY A 112 30.87 22.04 -20.63
N ASP A 113 30.69 22.57 -21.84
CA ASP A 113 29.36 22.63 -22.46
C ASP A 113 28.85 21.20 -22.73
N THR A 114 27.74 20.84 -22.09
CA THR A 114 27.23 19.47 -22.04
C THR A 114 25.78 19.42 -22.54
N SER A 115 25.51 18.57 -23.53
CA SER A 115 24.13 18.22 -23.91
C SER A 115 23.81 16.85 -23.33
N VAL A 116 22.91 16.79 -22.36
CA VAL A 116 22.48 15.53 -21.75
C VAL A 116 21.60 14.77 -22.76
N PRO A 117 21.77 13.44 -22.93
CA PRO A 117 20.90 12.66 -23.81
C PRO A 117 19.42 12.81 -23.48
N VAL A 118 18.58 12.90 -24.53
CA VAL A 118 17.13 12.95 -24.38
C VAL A 118 16.64 11.63 -23.77
N VAL A 119 15.74 11.73 -22.80
CA VAL A 119 15.10 10.60 -22.12
C VAL A 119 13.59 10.70 -22.25
N CYS A 120 12.88 9.57 -22.24
CA CYS A 120 11.43 9.55 -22.09
C CYS A 120 11.08 9.99 -20.66
N PHE A 121 10.01 10.77 -20.50
CA PHE A 121 9.56 11.20 -19.17
C PHE A 121 9.36 10.00 -18.23
N GLY A 122 10.02 10.01 -17.07
CA GLY A 122 9.98 8.90 -16.10
C GLY A 122 10.78 7.65 -16.47
N GLN A 123 11.58 7.66 -17.55
CA GLN A 123 12.38 6.50 -17.98
C GLN A 123 13.87 6.85 -18.09
N CYS A 124 14.74 5.84 -18.07
CA CYS A 124 16.19 6.04 -18.17
C CYS A 124 16.71 6.21 -19.60
N ALA A 125 15.95 5.77 -20.60
CA ALA A 125 16.32 5.84 -22.01
C ALA A 125 15.33 6.68 -22.84
N ALA A 126 15.67 6.89 -24.11
CA ALA A 126 14.74 7.43 -25.09
C ALA A 126 13.49 6.55 -25.22
N CYS A 127 12.36 7.14 -25.59
CA CYS A 127 11.10 6.38 -25.69
C CYS A 127 11.24 5.19 -26.67
N GLY A 128 10.80 4.01 -26.23
CA GLY A 128 10.89 2.77 -27.00
C GLY A 128 12.23 2.02 -26.86
N ILE A 129 13.17 2.54 -26.07
CA ILE A 129 14.42 1.86 -25.72
C ILE A 129 14.32 1.37 -24.27
N THR A 130 14.77 0.14 -24.03
CA THR A 130 14.74 -0.44 -22.68
C THR A 130 16.10 -0.27 -21.99
N THR A 131 16.13 0.34 -20.82
CA THR A 131 17.30 0.31 -19.94
C THR A 131 17.30 -0.98 -19.14
N VAL A 132 18.44 -1.66 -19.09
CA VAL A 132 18.62 -2.86 -18.26
C VAL A 132 19.79 -2.64 -17.31
N LEU A 133 19.52 -2.79 -16.01
CA LEU A 133 20.54 -2.90 -14.97
C LEU A 133 20.77 -4.39 -14.68
N PHE A 134 21.91 -4.91 -15.12
CA PHE A 134 22.35 -6.26 -14.80
C PHE A 134 23.01 -6.28 -13.42
N LYS A 135 22.66 -7.26 -12.59
CA LYS A 135 23.31 -7.55 -11.31
C LYS A 135 23.74 -9.03 -11.28
N VAL A 136 24.96 -9.31 -10.83
CA VAL A 136 25.44 -10.68 -10.59
C VAL A 136 26.22 -10.72 -9.29
N ASP A 137 25.85 -11.65 -8.42
CA ASP A 137 26.54 -11.90 -7.17
C ASP A 137 27.70 -12.88 -7.41
N MET A 138 28.91 -12.42 -7.10
CA MET A 138 30.14 -13.19 -7.24
C MET A 138 30.72 -13.64 -5.90
N SER A 139 29.98 -13.48 -4.79
CA SER A 139 30.46 -13.73 -3.42
C SER A 139 30.85 -15.18 -3.14
N GLN A 140 30.33 -16.14 -3.91
CA GLN A 140 30.67 -17.57 -3.78
C GLN A 140 31.84 -18.01 -4.66
N GLU A 141 32.40 -17.11 -5.47
CA GLU A 141 33.55 -17.43 -6.30
C GLU A 141 34.84 -17.48 -5.47
N GLU A 142 35.62 -18.56 -5.60
CA GLU A 142 36.90 -18.70 -4.88
C GLU A 142 37.88 -17.55 -5.19
N ALA A 143 37.79 -16.99 -6.40
CA ALA A 143 38.55 -15.82 -6.81
C ALA A 143 37.87 -15.08 -7.97
N ILE A 144 37.89 -13.75 -7.90
CA ILE A 144 37.61 -12.88 -9.05
C ILE A 144 38.85 -12.79 -9.93
N ASN A 145 38.66 -12.90 -11.23
CA ASN A 145 39.72 -12.75 -12.21
C ASN A 145 40.34 -11.35 -12.06
N PRO A 146 41.68 -11.20 -12.06
CA PRO A 146 42.34 -9.90 -11.91
C PRO A 146 41.97 -8.86 -12.97
N VAL A 147 41.39 -9.28 -14.10
CA VAL A 147 40.91 -8.39 -15.16
C VAL A 147 39.50 -7.86 -14.87
N GLY A 148 38.79 -8.44 -13.89
CA GLY A 148 37.44 -8.04 -13.47
C GLY A 148 36.34 -8.94 -14.03
N VAL A 149 35.10 -8.64 -13.64
CA VAL A 149 33.87 -9.32 -14.10
C VAL A 149 33.34 -8.59 -15.32
N HIS A 150 32.92 -9.34 -16.32
CA HIS A 150 32.37 -8.80 -17.55
C HIS A 150 31.10 -9.53 -17.94
N MET A 151 30.44 -9.07 -19.00
CA MET A 151 29.36 -9.77 -19.64
C MET A 151 29.43 -9.68 -21.16
N ASN A 152 28.69 -10.56 -21.83
CA ASN A 152 28.57 -10.60 -23.28
C ASN A 152 27.20 -11.18 -23.66
N GLY A 153 26.59 -10.72 -24.74
CA GLY A 153 25.25 -11.11 -25.11
C GLY A 153 24.85 -10.76 -26.55
N ASN A 154 23.59 -10.99 -26.90
CA ASN A 154 23.09 -10.68 -28.23
C ASN A 154 23.04 -9.16 -28.51
N PHE A 155 22.88 -8.33 -27.48
CA PHE A 155 22.83 -6.87 -27.58
C PHE A 155 24.16 -6.20 -27.95
N ASN A 156 25.31 -6.85 -27.71
CA ASN A 156 26.61 -6.45 -28.26
C ASN A 156 27.10 -7.41 -29.36
N GLY A 157 26.20 -8.23 -29.92
CA GLY A 157 26.49 -9.13 -31.03
C GLY A 157 27.40 -10.31 -30.69
N TRP A 158 27.47 -10.72 -29.41
CA TRP A 158 28.36 -11.78 -28.92
C TRP A 158 29.83 -11.55 -29.30
N ASP A 159 30.28 -10.29 -29.28
CA ASP A 159 31.63 -9.92 -29.70
C ASP A 159 32.68 -10.51 -28.75
N GLY A 160 33.33 -11.59 -29.17
CA GLY A 160 34.38 -12.27 -28.40
C GLY A 160 35.68 -11.48 -28.23
N THR A 161 35.74 -10.23 -28.70
CA THR A 161 36.85 -9.30 -28.45
C THR A 161 36.44 -8.10 -27.61
N ASN A 162 35.14 -7.89 -27.39
CA ASN A 162 34.59 -6.75 -26.64
C ASN A 162 33.61 -7.24 -25.57
N PHE A 163 34.17 -7.71 -24.45
CA PHE A 163 33.41 -8.02 -23.24
C PHE A 163 33.14 -6.72 -22.47
N LEU A 164 31.91 -6.57 -21.98
CA LEU A 164 31.45 -5.38 -21.29
C LEU A 164 31.79 -5.49 -19.80
N MET A 165 32.69 -4.64 -19.31
CA MET A 165 33.13 -4.66 -17.91
C MET A 165 31.97 -4.25 -16.98
N MET A 166 31.83 -5.00 -15.89
CA MET A 166 30.88 -4.72 -14.81
C MET A 166 31.62 -4.10 -13.62
N GLU A 167 30.93 -3.26 -12.87
CA GLU A 167 31.49 -2.49 -11.76
C GLU A 167 30.94 -2.97 -10.40
N ASP A 168 31.80 -2.95 -9.38
CA ASP A 168 31.49 -3.22 -7.97
C ASP A 168 32.01 -2.01 -7.17
N THR A 169 31.25 -0.92 -7.21
CA THR A 169 31.71 0.38 -6.70
C THR A 169 31.59 0.48 -5.18
N ASP A 170 30.65 -0.24 -4.58
CA ASP A 170 30.40 -0.32 -3.14
C ASP A 170 31.19 -1.45 -2.45
N GLY A 171 31.73 -2.41 -3.21
CA GLY A 171 32.60 -3.47 -2.71
C GLY A 171 31.83 -4.59 -2.01
N ASP A 172 30.56 -4.79 -2.36
CA ASP A 172 29.69 -5.80 -1.77
C ASP A 172 29.74 -7.16 -2.52
N MET A 173 30.58 -7.26 -3.57
CA MET A 173 30.73 -8.41 -4.47
C MET A 173 29.55 -8.66 -5.42
N VAL A 174 28.62 -7.72 -5.52
CA VAL A 174 27.57 -7.68 -6.54
C VAL A 174 28.01 -6.76 -7.67
N TYR A 175 28.34 -7.36 -8.80
CA TYR A 175 28.78 -6.62 -9.98
C TYR A 175 27.59 -6.13 -10.78
N THR A 176 27.66 -4.89 -11.22
CA THR A 176 26.58 -4.22 -11.95
C THR A 176 27.01 -3.71 -13.31
N TYR A 177 26.11 -3.75 -14.29
CA TYR A 177 26.30 -3.09 -15.58
C TYR A 177 24.97 -2.58 -16.10
N MET A 178 24.94 -1.33 -16.53
CA MET A 178 23.75 -0.70 -17.07
C MET A 178 23.94 -0.41 -18.56
N THR A 179 22.92 -0.73 -19.35
CA THR A 179 22.91 -0.43 -20.79
C THR A 179 21.50 -0.20 -21.29
N GLN A 180 21.41 0.56 -22.37
CA GLN A 180 20.17 0.76 -23.12
C GLN A 180 20.13 -0.22 -24.30
N VAL A 181 18.98 -0.85 -24.52
CA VAL A 181 18.78 -1.92 -25.49
C VAL A 181 17.53 -1.63 -26.31
N ASP A 182 17.69 -1.61 -27.64
CA ASP A 182 16.56 -1.64 -28.56
C ASP A 182 16.12 -3.09 -28.76
N GLY A 183 14.99 -3.47 -28.15
CA GLY A 183 14.46 -4.83 -28.23
C GLY A 183 14.15 -5.27 -29.67
N ALA A 184 13.82 -4.34 -30.56
CA ALA A 184 13.57 -4.62 -31.97
C ALA A 184 14.83 -5.04 -32.74
N MET A 185 16.02 -4.75 -32.20
CA MET A 185 17.31 -5.11 -32.79
C MET A 185 17.86 -6.45 -32.28
N LEU A 186 17.16 -7.10 -31.35
CA LEU A 186 17.56 -8.41 -30.83
C LEU A 186 17.04 -9.56 -31.70
N ASP A 187 17.78 -10.68 -31.68
CA ASP A 187 17.32 -11.97 -32.20
C ASP A 187 17.43 -12.99 -31.05
N PRO A 188 16.30 -13.52 -30.52
CA PRO A 188 14.92 -13.14 -30.86
C PRO A 188 14.58 -11.71 -30.39
N VAL A 189 13.62 -11.08 -31.07
CA VAL A 189 13.11 -9.73 -30.75
C VAL A 189 12.62 -9.68 -29.29
N ASP A 190 12.91 -8.58 -28.62
CA ASP A 190 12.56 -8.29 -27.21
C ASP A 190 13.06 -9.34 -26.21
N THR A 191 14.07 -10.13 -26.59
CA THR A 191 14.65 -11.16 -25.71
C THR A 191 16.17 -11.01 -25.65
N LEU A 192 16.66 -10.62 -24.48
CA LEU A 192 18.07 -10.67 -24.16
C LEU A 192 18.54 -12.10 -23.99
N GLN A 193 19.71 -12.38 -24.53
CA GLN A 193 20.49 -13.57 -24.25
C GLN A 193 21.90 -13.15 -23.90
N PHE A 194 22.43 -13.60 -22.77
CA PHE A 194 23.74 -13.15 -22.29
C PHE A 194 24.40 -14.16 -21.36
N LYS A 195 25.66 -13.91 -21.05
CA LYS A 195 26.46 -14.61 -20.06
C LYS A 195 27.28 -13.61 -19.26
N PHE A 196 27.35 -13.81 -17.95
CA PHE A 196 28.39 -13.22 -17.11
C PHE A 196 29.72 -13.97 -17.28
N VAL A 197 30.83 -13.26 -17.12
CA VAL A 197 32.18 -13.75 -17.40
C VAL A 197 33.11 -13.31 -16.28
N ASN A 198 33.74 -14.25 -15.58
CA ASN A 198 34.74 -13.98 -14.56
C ASN A 198 36.10 -13.75 -15.24
N GLY A 199 36.23 -12.62 -15.93
CA GLY A 199 37.33 -12.27 -16.84
C GLY A 199 36.78 -11.63 -18.11
N ASN A 200 37.61 -11.52 -19.15
CA ASN A 200 37.23 -10.90 -20.43
C ASN A 200 37.51 -11.81 -21.64
N ALA A 201 37.36 -13.12 -21.46
CA ALA A 201 37.58 -14.10 -22.51
C ALA A 201 36.66 -15.32 -22.34
N TRP A 202 36.25 -15.90 -23.46
CA TRP A 202 35.52 -17.17 -23.48
C TRP A 202 36.32 -18.30 -22.81
N GLY A 203 35.63 -19.16 -22.08
CA GLY A 203 36.22 -20.16 -21.18
C GLY A 203 36.26 -19.73 -19.71
N PHE A 204 35.96 -18.46 -19.42
CA PHE A 204 35.62 -17.94 -18.09
C PHE A 204 34.16 -17.49 -18.00
N ASP A 205 33.37 -17.78 -19.03
CA ASP A 205 31.95 -17.52 -19.04
C ASP A 205 31.21 -18.55 -18.19
N GLU A 206 30.13 -18.09 -17.55
CA GLU A 206 29.24 -18.98 -16.83
C GLU A 206 28.50 -19.93 -17.79
N SER A 207 27.97 -21.02 -17.26
CA SER A 207 27.06 -21.93 -17.96
C SER A 207 25.97 -22.42 -17.01
N PRO A 208 25.09 -21.52 -16.53
CA PRO A 208 24.03 -21.88 -15.58
C PRO A 208 23.07 -22.91 -16.19
N GLU A 209 22.52 -23.75 -15.32
CA GLU A 209 21.43 -24.68 -15.62
C GLU A 209 20.22 -24.34 -14.74
N GLY A 210 19.00 -24.46 -15.28
CA GLY A 210 17.75 -24.18 -14.57
C GLY A 210 16.86 -23.18 -15.30
N GLU A 211 15.85 -22.67 -14.61
CA GLU A 211 14.79 -21.83 -15.18
C GLU A 211 15.30 -20.49 -15.76
N CYS A 212 16.41 -19.95 -15.23
CA CYS A 212 17.00 -18.71 -15.72
C CYS A 212 17.87 -18.89 -16.99
N ALA A 213 18.09 -20.13 -17.43
CA ALA A 213 19.05 -20.46 -18.47
C ALA A 213 18.43 -21.23 -19.64
N ASN A 214 18.74 -20.82 -20.86
CA ASN A 214 18.40 -21.53 -22.09
C ASN A 214 19.68 -21.86 -22.86
N GLN A 215 19.98 -23.16 -22.99
CA GLN A 215 21.20 -23.65 -23.66
C GLN A 215 22.49 -23.03 -23.08
N GLY A 216 22.50 -22.78 -21.75
CA GLY A 216 23.63 -22.19 -21.03
C GLY A 216 23.74 -20.66 -21.12
N ASN A 217 22.85 -19.99 -21.83
CA ASN A 217 22.72 -18.53 -21.80
C ASN A 217 21.65 -18.11 -20.81
N ARG A 218 21.88 -17.03 -20.06
CA ARG A 218 20.80 -16.35 -19.33
C ARG A 218 19.87 -15.69 -20.32
N THR A 219 18.59 -15.64 -19.97
CA THR A 219 17.56 -14.99 -20.80
C THR A 219 16.74 -14.01 -20.01
N MET A 220 16.32 -12.92 -20.64
CA MET A 220 15.42 -11.92 -20.07
C MET A 220 14.54 -11.34 -21.17
N VAL A 221 13.24 -11.21 -20.91
CA VAL A 221 12.30 -10.56 -21.84
C VAL A 221 12.26 -9.06 -21.56
N LEU A 222 12.29 -8.24 -22.60
CA LEU A 222 12.19 -6.79 -22.53
C LEU A 222 10.72 -6.36 -22.59
N ASN A 223 10.02 -6.48 -21.46
CA ASN A 223 8.60 -6.15 -21.33
C ASN A 223 8.33 -4.81 -20.60
N GLY A 224 9.37 -4.01 -20.40
CA GLY A 224 9.28 -2.69 -19.76
C GLY A 224 10.33 -1.73 -20.32
N SER A 225 10.23 -0.46 -19.93
CA SER A 225 11.21 0.58 -20.29
C SER A 225 12.47 0.52 -19.45
N ASP A 226 12.36 0.11 -18.19
CA ASP A 226 13.47 0.10 -17.23
C ASP A 226 13.38 -1.18 -16.40
N LEU A 227 14.35 -2.07 -16.58
CA LEU A 227 14.33 -3.40 -15.99
C LEU A 227 15.62 -3.65 -15.20
N VAL A 228 15.49 -4.39 -14.10
CA VAL A 228 16.62 -4.90 -13.33
C VAL A 228 16.68 -6.42 -13.49
N TYR A 229 17.82 -6.95 -13.91
CA TYR A 229 18.02 -8.40 -13.98
C TYR A 229 18.37 -8.94 -12.59
N GLN A 230 17.35 -9.43 -11.90
CA GLN A 230 17.41 -10.01 -10.56
C GLN A 230 16.30 -11.06 -10.40
N MET A 231 16.29 -11.80 -9.29
CA MET A 231 15.18 -12.72 -8.96
C MET A 231 13.92 -11.92 -8.67
N SER A 232 12.81 -12.23 -9.35
CA SER A 232 11.56 -11.48 -9.23
C SER A 232 10.94 -11.57 -7.83
N GLU A 233 11.14 -12.70 -7.16
CA GLU A 233 10.50 -13.02 -5.88
C GLU A 233 11.19 -12.34 -4.71
N THR A 234 12.50 -12.15 -4.79
CA THR A 234 13.33 -11.68 -3.66
C THR A 234 14.03 -10.35 -3.92
N GLY A 235 14.05 -9.88 -5.17
CA GLY A 235 14.84 -8.73 -5.59
C GLY A 235 16.35 -8.95 -5.53
N GLN A 236 16.82 -10.16 -5.20
CA GLN A 236 18.24 -10.44 -5.05
C GLN A 236 18.93 -10.66 -6.41
N PRO A 237 20.22 -10.31 -6.53
CA PRO A 237 21.03 -10.68 -7.69
C PRO A 237 21.19 -12.19 -7.80
N TYR A 238 21.22 -12.71 -9.03
CA TYR A 238 21.56 -14.11 -9.27
C TYR A 238 23.01 -14.39 -8.90
N CYS A 239 23.26 -15.54 -8.29
CA CYS A 239 24.60 -16.04 -8.08
C CYS A 239 25.23 -16.44 -9.41
N TYR A 240 26.50 -16.09 -9.59
CA TYR A 240 27.27 -16.49 -10.76
C TYR A 240 27.15 -17.99 -11.02
N ASN A 241 26.94 -18.36 -12.29
CA ASN A 241 26.84 -19.75 -12.74
C ASN A 241 25.68 -20.57 -12.14
N THR A 242 24.71 -19.94 -11.47
CA THR A 242 23.49 -20.59 -11.00
C THR A 242 22.23 -19.77 -11.30
N CYS A 243 21.06 -20.43 -11.21
CA CYS A 243 19.76 -19.78 -11.27
C CYS A 243 19.15 -19.51 -9.89
N GLY A 244 19.98 -19.33 -8.84
CA GLY A 244 19.54 -19.02 -7.49
C GLY A 244 20.40 -17.94 -6.83
N SER A 245 20.10 -17.64 -5.57
CA SER A 245 20.87 -16.69 -4.74
C SER A 245 22.21 -17.28 -4.30
N CYS A 246 23.22 -16.43 -4.14
CA CYS A 246 24.48 -16.81 -3.48
C CYS A 246 24.31 -16.86 -1.95
N VAL A 247 23.22 -16.30 -1.44
CA VAL A 247 22.92 -16.26 -0.02
C VAL A 247 22.27 -17.58 0.40
N ALA A 248 22.85 -18.23 1.41
CA ALA A 248 22.30 -19.47 1.94
C ALA A 248 20.89 -19.22 2.51
N PRO A 249 19.95 -20.18 2.35
CA PRO A 249 18.68 -20.13 3.05
C PRO A 249 18.86 -20.04 4.57
N THR A 250 18.00 -19.26 5.20
CA THR A 250 17.93 -19.07 6.64
C THR A 250 16.73 -19.84 7.20
N PRO A 251 16.88 -20.58 8.32
CA PRO A 251 15.77 -21.28 8.94
C PRO A 251 14.71 -20.30 9.47
N VAL A 252 13.47 -20.43 8.98
CA VAL A 252 12.30 -19.69 9.45
C VAL A 252 11.35 -20.65 10.14
N THR A 253 11.05 -20.38 11.41
CA THR A 253 10.09 -21.16 12.21
C THR A 253 8.77 -20.45 12.24
N PHE A 254 7.74 -21.06 11.65
CA PHE A 254 6.36 -20.60 11.74
C PHE A 254 5.65 -21.32 12.88
N LYS A 255 4.96 -20.56 13.72
CA LYS A 255 4.12 -21.05 14.81
C LYS A 255 2.73 -20.43 14.72
N VAL A 256 1.69 -21.24 14.83
CA VAL A 256 0.31 -20.75 14.88
C VAL A 256 -0.47 -21.42 15.99
N ASP A 257 -0.98 -20.61 16.91
CA ASP A 257 -1.86 -21.07 17.98
C ASP A 257 -3.28 -21.23 17.43
N MET A 258 -3.77 -22.47 17.42
CA MET A 258 -5.08 -22.86 16.91
C MET A 258 -6.11 -23.05 18.04
N SER A 259 -5.77 -22.70 19.29
CA SER A 259 -6.59 -23.00 20.49
C SER A 259 -7.95 -22.31 20.52
N THR A 260 -8.13 -21.23 19.76
CA THR A 260 -9.42 -20.52 19.61
C THR A 260 -10.28 -21.09 18.49
N GLN A 261 -9.73 -21.94 17.63
CA GLN A 261 -10.47 -22.46 16.49
C GLN A 261 -11.46 -23.54 16.92
N ALA A 262 -12.69 -23.46 16.41
CA ALA A 262 -13.75 -24.42 16.72
C ALA A 262 -13.40 -25.86 16.29
N ALA A 263 -12.58 -26.00 15.24
CA ALA A 263 -12.02 -27.26 14.79
C ALA A 263 -10.70 -27.02 14.04
N VAL A 264 -9.81 -28.02 14.11
CA VAL A 264 -8.62 -28.10 13.25
C VAL A 264 -8.89 -29.13 12.16
N SER A 265 -8.49 -28.80 10.93
CA SER A 265 -8.70 -29.61 9.75
C SER A 265 -8.06 -30.98 9.89
N VAL A 266 -8.78 -32.02 9.47
CA VAL A 266 -8.24 -33.38 9.38
C VAL A 266 -7.15 -33.50 8.32
N ASN A 267 -7.05 -32.52 7.41
CA ASN A 267 -6.00 -32.42 6.40
C ASN A 267 -4.74 -31.71 6.93
N GLY A 268 -4.73 -31.28 8.20
CA GLY A 268 -3.60 -30.63 8.86
C GLY A 268 -3.64 -29.11 8.79
N VAL A 269 -2.61 -28.48 9.35
CA VAL A 269 -2.37 -27.03 9.29
C VAL A 269 -1.11 -26.80 8.46
N CYS A 270 -1.14 -25.86 7.52
CA CYS A 270 0.03 -25.53 6.72
C CYS A 270 0.24 -24.02 6.59
N VAL A 271 1.42 -23.64 6.12
CA VAL A 271 1.75 -22.28 5.73
C VAL A 271 1.95 -22.22 4.22
N ALA A 272 1.40 -21.18 3.58
CA ALA A 272 1.65 -20.88 2.17
C ALA A 272 2.00 -19.41 2.02
N GLY A 273 3.16 -19.11 1.44
CA GLY A 273 3.56 -17.75 1.09
C GLY A 273 4.32 -17.63 -0.24
N SER A 274 4.73 -16.41 -0.58
CA SER A 274 5.49 -16.11 -1.79
C SER A 274 6.82 -16.87 -1.84
N PHE A 275 7.43 -17.18 -0.69
CA PHE A 275 8.67 -17.97 -0.56
C PHE A 275 8.61 -19.40 -1.13
N GLN A 276 7.41 -19.90 -1.41
CA GLN A 276 7.19 -21.22 -2.03
C GLN A 276 6.20 -21.19 -3.20
N GLY A 277 5.80 -20.00 -3.65
CA GLY A 277 4.87 -19.82 -4.77
C GLY A 277 3.41 -20.09 -4.46
N TRP A 278 2.94 -19.71 -3.26
CA TRP A 278 1.52 -19.77 -2.87
C TRP A 278 0.85 -21.16 -3.04
N THR A 279 1.57 -22.25 -2.77
CA THR A 279 1.07 -23.64 -2.84
C THR A 279 0.66 -24.20 -1.46
N PRO A 280 -0.65 -24.27 -1.13
CA PRO A 280 -1.13 -24.94 0.08
C PRO A 280 -0.74 -26.42 0.13
N GLY A 281 -0.58 -26.95 1.34
CA GLY A 281 -0.28 -28.37 1.56
C GLY A 281 1.16 -28.79 1.22
N LEU A 282 2.06 -27.85 0.97
CA LEU A 282 3.49 -28.12 0.81
C LEU A 282 4.23 -28.10 2.14
N ASN A 283 4.05 -27.02 2.92
CA ASN A 283 4.73 -26.78 4.19
C ASN A 283 3.79 -26.99 5.37
N PHE A 284 3.63 -28.24 5.82
CA PHE A 284 2.80 -28.60 6.98
C PHE A 284 3.46 -28.25 8.31
N LEU A 285 2.63 -27.84 9.26
CA LEU A 285 2.98 -27.57 10.64
C LEU A 285 2.50 -28.73 11.53
N SER A 286 3.23 -29.02 12.60
CA SER A 286 2.95 -30.12 13.54
C SER A 286 2.72 -29.59 14.96
N ASP A 287 1.81 -30.23 15.68
CA ASP A 287 1.57 -30.06 17.12
C ASP A 287 2.02 -31.34 17.84
N ASP A 288 3.34 -31.56 17.87
CA ASP A 288 3.94 -32.80 18.37
C ASP A 288 3.87 -32.92 19.91
N ASP A 289 3.77 -31.80 20.63
CA ASP A 289 3.65 -31.75 22.09
C ASP A 289 2.21 -31.62 22.60
N GLY A 290 1.26 -31.36 21.69
CA GLY A 290 -0.18 -31.39 21.97
C GLY A 290 -0.66 -30.15 22.71
N ASP A 291 0.01 -29.01 22.54
CA ASP A 291 -0.33 -27.74 23.19
C ASP A 291 -1.22 -26.83 22.32
N MET A 292 -1.61 -27.30 21.12
CA MET A 292 -2.41 -26.59 20.10
C MET A 292 -1.65 -25.46 19.37
N VAL A 293 -0.33 -25.35 19.56
CA VAL A 293 0.54 -24.48 18.77
C VAL A 293 1.22 -25.32 17.69
N TYR A 294 0.77 -25.14 16.45
CA TYR A 294 1.32 -25.84 15.31
C TYR A 294 2.60 -25.16 14.85
N GLU A 295 3.70 -25.90 14.76
CA GLU A 295 5.01 -25.36 14.38
C GLU A 295 5.70 -26.11 13.24
N GLY A 296 6.53 -25.40 12.48
CA GLY A 296 7.36 -25.95 11.42
C GLY A 296 8.51 -25.01 11.05
N THR A 297 9.68 -25.56 10.77
CA THR A 297 10.88 -24.81 10.37
C THR A 297 11.23 -25.11 8.92
N PHE A 298 11.37 -24.06 8.11
CA PHE A 298 11.69 -24.16 6.68
C PHE A 298 12.86 -23.26 6.32
N ASP A 299 13.71 -23.74 5.42
CA ASP A 299 14.83 -22.97 4.91
C ASP A 299 14.33 -21.99 3.83
N VAL A 300 14.39 -20.70 4.12
CA VAL A 300 13.91 -19.63 3.24
C VAL A 300 15.08 -18.72 2.87
N VAL A 301 15.26 -18.43 1.58
CA VAL A 301 16.32 -17.50 1.15
C VAL A 301 16.04 -16.08 1.67
N PRO A 302 17.05 -15.24 1.91
CA PRO A 302 16.79 -13.87 2.36
C PRO A 302 15.96 -13.05 1.37
N GLY A 303 15.07 -12.21 1.89
CA GLY A 303 14.08 -11.47 1.10
C GLY A 303 12.85 -11.08 1.93
N ASP A 304 11.96 -10.30 1.33
CA ASP A 304 10.66 -9.93 1.90
C ASP A 304 9.57 -10.82 1.31
N TYR A 305 8.71 -11.33 2.18
CA TYR A 305 7.73 -12.34 1.82
C TYR A 305 6.37 -12.05 2.42
N GLU A 306 5.35 -12.51 1.70
CA GLU A 306 3.98 -12.58 2.16
C GLU A 306 3.59 -14.03 2.44
N PHE A 307 2.69 -14.27 3.39
CA PHE A 307 2.19 -15.61 3.70
C PHE A 307 0.80 -15.62 4.34
N LYS A 308 0.22 -16.81 4.37
CA LYS A 308 -0.98 -17.17 5.14
C LYS A 308 -0.82 -18.52 5.82
N PHE A 309 -1.35 -18.64 7.04
CA PHE A 309 -1.71 -19.91 7.66
C PHE A 309 -3.01 -20.45 7.06
N ILE A 310 -3.09 -21.78 6.94
CA ILE A 310 -4.23 -22.48 6.35
C ILE A 310 -4.64 -23.62 7.29
N ASN A 311 -5.90 -23.62 7.70
CA ASN A 311 -6.52 -24.71 8.43
C ASN A 311 -7.06 -25.75 7.44
N GLY A 312 -6.11 -26.46 6.83
CA GLY A 312 -6.33 -27.41 5.74
C GLY A 312 -5.12 -27.48 4.83
N ASN A 313 -5.33 -27.98 3.61
CA ASN A 313 -4.29 -28.12 2.59
C ASN A 313 -4.71 -27.61 1.20
N ASN A 314 -5.77 -26.80 1.14
CA ASN A 314 -6.29 -26.20 -0.08
C ASN A 314 -6.87 -24.81 0.22
N TRP A 315 -6.87 -23.92 -0.77
CA TRP A 315 -7.46 -22.60 -0.64
C TRP A 315 -8.99 -22.65 -0.48
N GLY A 316 -9.51 -21.80 0.40
CA GLY A 316 -10.93 -21.45 0.49
C GLY A 316 -11.76 -22.39 1.35
N GLY A 317 -11.13 -23.35 2.04
CA GLY A 317 -11.86 -24.36 2.81
C GLY A 317 -12.61 -25.39 1.95
N ASP A 318 -12.50 -25.31 0.62
CA ASP A 318 -13.20 -26.21 -0.29
C ASP A 318 -12.55 -27.62 -0.29
N GLY A 319 -13.41 -28.65 -0.32
CA GLY A 319 -13.02 -30.07 -0.37
C GLY A 319 -13.16 -30.80 0.97
N ASP A 320 -13.26 -32.14 0.91
CA ASP A 320 -13.49 -32.98 2.09
C ASP A 320 -12.38 -32.77 3.15
N GLY A 321 -12.77 -32.18 4.28
CA GLY A 321 -11.93 -32.05 5.48
C GLY A 321 -11.17 -30.73 5.63
N ASN A 322 -11.15 -29.85 4.63
CA ASN A 322 -10.61 -28.48 4.76
C ASN A 322 -11.59 -27.59 5.55
N ILE A 323 -11.06 -26.59 6.26
CA ILE A 323 -11.89 -25.69 7.09
C ILE A 323 -11.87 -24.27 6.51
N ASP A 324 -10.73 -23.57 6.58
CA ASP A 324 -10.62 -22.19 6.12
C ASP A 324 -9.15 -21.76 5.89
N ASN A 325 -8.99 -20.55 5.34
CA ASN A 325 -7.71 -19.84 5.32
C ASN A 325 -7.76 -18.75 6.38
N GLU A 326 -6.60 -18.32 6.88
CA GLU A 326 -6.61 -17.23 7.84
C GLU A 326 -7.10 -15.90 7.23
N ASN A 327 -7.82 -15.15 8.05
CA ASN A 327 -8.30 -13.80 7.78
C ASN A 327 -8.08 -12.88 9.01
N PRO A 328 -6.83 -12.50 9.31
CA PRO A 328 -6.54 -11.57 10.41
C PRO A 328 -6.85 -10.10 10.04
N PRO A 329 -6.99 -9.21 11.04
CA PRO A 329 -7.24 -7.78 10.81
C PRO A 329 -6.11 -7.05 10.08
N ALA A 330 -6.47 -5.93 9.44
CA ALA A 330 -5.59 -5.06 8.66
C ALA A 330 -4.30 -4.63 9.38
N ASP A 331 -4.34 -4.48 10.72
CA ASP A 331 -3.20 -4.07 11.55
C ASP A 331 -1.95 -4.97 11.42
N CYS A 332 -2.11 -6.20 10.93
CA CYS A 332 -1.01 -7.15 10.76
C CYS A 332 -0.95 -7.80 9.37
N VAL A 333 -1.61 -7.21 8.38
CA VAL A 333 -1.56 -7.67 7.00
C VAL A 333 -1.35 -6.53 6.02
N SER A 334 -0.77 -6.86 4.87
CA SER A 334 -0.77 -6.04 3.68
C SER A 334 -1.51 -6.81 2.59
N ASN A 335 -2.50 -6.20 1.95
CA ASN A 335 -3.37 -6.87 0.96
C ASN A 335 -3.98 -8.18 1.46
N GLY A 336 -4.31 -8.24 2.76
CA GLY A 336 -4.85 -9.45 3.40
C GLY A 336 -3.83 -10.56 3.70
N ASN A 337 -2.54 -10.37 3.39
CA ASN A 337 -1.46 -11.32 3.67
C ASN A 337 -0.55 -10.84 4.80
N ARG A 338 -0.05 -11.76 5.61
CA ARG A 338 0.98 -11.43 6.61
C ARG A 338 2.32 -11.21 5.90
N VAL A 339 3.15 -10.32 6.42
CA VAL A 339 4.48 -10.01 5.88
C VAL A 339 5.59 -10.45 6.83
N PHE A 340 6.73 -10.87 6.28
CA PHE A 340 7.95 -11.09 7.04
C PHE A 340 9.20 -10.92 6.17
N SER A 341 10.31 -10.59 6.80
CA SER A 341 11.62 -10.47 6.15
C SER A 341 12.56 -11.54 6.66
N VAL A 342 13.33 -12.12 5.75
CA VAL A 342 14.39 -13.07 6.05
C VAL A 342 15.72 -12.40 5.75
N ILE A 343 16.60 -12.43 6.74
CA ILE A 343 18.00 -11.98 6.63
C ILE A 343 18.93 -13.17 6.88
N ASP A 344 20.13 -12.95 7.40
CA ASP A 344 21.13 -14.00 7.67
C ASP A 344 20.96 -14.72 9.03
N GLU A 345 19.98 -14.33 9.85
CA GLU A 345 19.72 -14.91 11.17
C GLU A 345 18.36 -15.63 11.23
N PRO A 346 18.27 -16.81 11.88
CA PRO A 346 17.01 -17.55 12.01
C PRO A 346 15.87 -16.71 12.58
N VAL A 347 14.70 -16.79 11.94
CA VAL A 347 13.52 -16.02 12.33
C VAL A 347 12.48 -16.96 12.94
N THR A 348 11.79 -16.52 13.99
CA THR A 348 10.58 -17.18 14.50
C THR A 348 9.40 -16.24 14.35
N ILE A 349 8.35 -16.73 13.73
CA ILE A 349 7.10 -16.02 13.47
C ILE A 349 6.00 -16.74 14.24
N GLN A 350 5.29 -16.03 15.10
CA GLN A 350 4.22 -16.60 15.90
C GLN A 350 2.97 -15.72 15.85
N TYR A 351 1.82 -16.35 15.67
CA TYR A 351 0.52 -15.69 15.76
C TYR A 351 -0.54 -16.63 16.34
N CYS A 352 -1.59 -16.06 16.93
CA CYS A 352 -2.85 -16.75 17.07
C CYS A 352 -3.60 -16.72 15.73
N TYR A 353 -4.20 -17.84 15.33
CA TYR A 353 -4.94 -17.94 14.08
C TYR A 353 -6.05 -16.88 14.01
N ASN A 354 -6.16 -16.18 12.87
CA ASN A 354 -7.06 -15.03 12.64
C ASN A 354 -6.83 -13.80 13.53
N GLN A 355 -5.68 -13.70 14.23
CA GLN A 355 -5.39 -12.56 15.10
C GLN A 355 -3.98 -12.00 14.84
N CYS A 356 -3.78 -10.74 15.26
CA CYS A 356 -2.48 -10.07 15.16
C CYS A 356 -1.57 -10.33 16.36
N SER A 357 -2.08 -10.94 17.43
CA SER A 357 -1.32 -11.23 18.65
C SER A 357 -0.72 -12.63 18.63
N GLU A 358 0.44 -12.80 19.29
CA GLU A 358 1.04 -14.12 19.56
C GLU A 358 0.24 -14.95 20.57
N THR A 359 -0.47 -14.27 21.47
CA THR A 359 -1.36 -14.87 22.46
C THR A 359 -2.80 -14.78 21.99
N CYS A 360 -3.51 -15.91 22.01
CA CYS A 360 -4.91 -15.93 21.62
C CYS A 360 -5.83 -15.17 22.57
N VAL A 361 -6.68 -14.33 22.00
CA VAL A 361 -7.87 -13.75 22.64
C VAL A 361 -9.07 -14.61 22.28
N PRO A 362 -9.88 -15.09 23.24
CA PRO A 362 -11.08 -15.84 22.92
C PRO A 362 -12.04 -15.05 22.05
N ASP A 363 -12.65 -15.71 21.08
CA ASP A 363 -13.69 -15.11 20.26
C ASP A 363 -14.90 -14.70 21.12
N PRO A 364 -15.58 -13.59 20.75
CA PRO A 364 -16.77 -13.13 21.46
C PRO A 364 -17.93 -14.13 21.38
N ASP A 365 -18.83 -14.09 22.36
CA ASP A 365 -20.05 -14.92 22.35
C ASP A 365 -20.89 -14.67 21.08
N PRO A 366 -21.67 -15.67 20.60
CA PRO A 366 -22.61 -15.46 19.50
C PRO A 366 -23.61 -14.35 19.78
N ALA A 367 -23.82 -13.46 18.82
CA ALA A 367 -24.73 -12.32 18.97
C ALA A 367 -25.37 -11.91 17.64
N ALA A 368 -26.56 -11.31 17.71
CA ALA A 368 -27.29 -10.86 16.54
C ALA A 368 -26.72 -9.54 16.00
N ILE A 369 -26.34 -9.51 14.72
CA ILE A 369 -25.89 -8.31 14.03
C ILE A 369 -26.90 -7.97 12.94
N THR A 370 -27.39 -6.73 12.93
CA THR A 370 -28.21 -6.16 11.87
C THR A 370 -27.30 -5.48 10.86
N PHE A 371 -27.26 -6.01 9.64
CA PHE A 371 -26.57 -5.45 8.50
C PHE A 371 -27.53 -4.57 7.73
N GLN A 372 -27.08 -3.39 7.31
CA GLN A 372 -27.89 -2.42 6.58
C GLN A 372 -27.13 -1.90 5.36
N ILE A 373 -27.84 -1.75 4.24
CA ILE A 373 -27.31 -1.13 3.02
C ILE A 373 -28.37 -0.23 2.39
N ASP A 374 -27.99 1.02 2.12
CA ASP A 374 -28.81 2.01 1.44
C ASP A 374 -28.63 1.87 -0.08
N MET A 375 -29.73 1.55 -0.75
CA MET A 375 -29.80 1.35 -2.19
C MET A 375 -30.43 2.56 -2.91
N SER A 376 -30.59 3.70 -2.25
CA SER A 376 -31.28 4.89 -2.79
C SER A 376 -30.67 5.43 -4.10
N ASN A 377 -29.38 5.21 -4.31
CA ASN A 377 -28.66 5.62 -5.52
C ASN A 377 -28.61 4.53 -6.60
N GLU A 378 -29.15 3.34 -6.32
CA GLU A 378 -29.05 2.17 -7.18
C GLU A 378 -30.40 1.79 -7.79
N THR A 379 -30.35 1.15 -8.96
CA THR A 379 -31.50 0.39 -9.46
C THR A 379 -31.41 -1.02 -8.88
N VAL A 380 -32.30 -1.33 -7.94
CA VAL A 380 -32.33 -2.65 -7.30
C VAL A 380 -32.72 -3.73 -8.32
N SER A 381 -31.93 -4.81 -8.33
CA SER A 381 -32.12 -6.00 -9.15
C SER A 381 -33.44 -6.69 -8.81
N GLU A 382 -34.13 -7.23 -9.83
CA GLU A 382 -35.34 -8.06 -9.61
C GLU A 382 -35.05 -9.32 -8.79
N ASN A 383 -33.77 -9.73 -8.71
CA ASN A 383 -33.31 -10.85 -7.90
C ASN A 383 -32.99 -10.46 -6.44
N GLY A 384 -33.22 -9.20 -6.05
CA GLY A 384 -33.10 -8.72 -4.67
C GLY A 384 -31.68 -8.32 -4.24
N VAL A 385 -31.55 -7.94 -2.97
CA VAL A 385 -30.29 -7.54 -2.33
C VAL A 385 -29.86 -8.63 -1.35
N TRP A 386 -28.56 -8.93 -1.31
CA TRP A 386 -28.02 -10.05 -0.55
C TRP A 386 -26.77 -9.68 0.24
N LEU A 387 -26.55 -10.37 1.36
CA LEU A 387 -25.35 -10.31 2.19
C LEU A 387 -24.54 -11.61 2.04
N ILE A 388 -23.23 -11.48 1.82
CA ILE A 388 -22.25 -12.58 1.77
C ILE A 388 -21.04 -12.24 2.66
N GLY A 389 -20.32 -13.24 3.16
CA GLY A 389 -19.06 -13.00 3.89
C GLY A 389 -18.52 -14.23 4.61
N ASN A 390 -17.49 -14.06 5.45
CA ASN A 390 -16.97 -15.15 6.28
C ASN A 390 -17.99 -15.66 7.30
N ILE A 391 -19.00 -14.84 7.62
CA ILE A 391 -20.05 -15.15 8.59
C ILE A 391 -21.15 -16.05 8.02
N THR A 392 -21.27 -16.17 6.69
CA THR A 392 -22.32 -17.00 6.09
C THR A 392 -21.95 -18.48 6.11
N THR A 393 -22.93 -19.37 5.97
CA THR A 393 -22.70 -20.83 5.94
C THR A 393 -23.46 -21.48 4.78
N PRO A 394 -22.78 -22.00 3.75
CA PRO A 394 -21.34 -21.91 3.49
C PRO A 394 -20.85 -20.46 3.39
N GLN A 395 -19.56 -20.22 3.61
CA GLN A 395 -19.02 -18.86 3.50
C GLN A 395 -19.23 -18.31 2.09
N TRP A 396 -19.37 -16.99 2.01
CA TRP A 396 -19.54 -16.24 0.76
C TRP A 396 -20.81 -16.61 -0.04
N GLN A 397 -20.74 -16.63 -1.37
CA GLN A 397 -21.88 -16.62 -2.29
C GLN A 397 -22.83 -17.81 -2.06
N ALA A 398 -22.31 -19.00 -1.78
CA ALA A 398 -23.13 -20.20 -1.61
C ALA A 398 -24.02 -20.17 -0.35
N GLY A 399 -23.69 -19.34 0.66
CA GLY A 399 -24.51 -19.13 1.85
C GLY A 399 -25.15 -17.74 1.91
N ALA A 400 -25.31 -17.06 0.77
CA ALA A 400 -25.86 -15.72 0.70
C ALA A 400 -27.21 -15.59 1.44
N LEU A 401 -27.36 -14.48 2.16
CA LEU A 401 -28.54 -14.16 2.95
C LEU A 401 -29.33 -13.03 2.28
N GLN A 402 -30.59 -13.28 1.92
CA GLN A 402 -31.43 -12.27 1.27
C GLN A 402 -31.86 -11.18 2.27
N MET A 403 -31.66 -9.92 1.91
CA MET A 403 -32.04 -8.76 2.71
C MET A 403 -33.44 -8.26 2.32
N SER A 404 -34.08 -7.49 3.20
CA SER A 404 -35.43 -6.95 2.96
C SER A 404 -35.51 -5.45 3.21
N ASP A 405 -36.34 -4.77 2.42
CA ASP A 405 -36.79 -3.40 2.66
C ASP A 405 -38.29 -3.48 3.04
N SER A 406 -38.56 -3.61 4.35
CA SER A 406 -39.91 -3.89 4.84
C SER A 406 -40.77 -2.65 5.05
N ASP A 407 -40.15 -1.48 5.23
CA ASP A 407 -40.81 -0.20 5.48
C ASP A 407 -40.81 0.74 4.25
N GLY A 408 -40.07 0.38 3.20
CA GLY A 408 -40.08 1.04 1.90
C GLY A 408 -39.22 2.29 1.86
N ASP A 409 -38.16 2.36 2.67
CA ASP A 409 -37.25 3.50 2.75
C ASP A 409 -36.00 3.33 1.87
N ASN A 410 -35.88 2.21 1.13
CA ASN A 410 -34.73 1.78 0.33
C ASN A 410 -33.48 1.35 1.11
N ILE A 411 -33.58 1.23 2.44
CA ILE A 411 -32.57 0.59 3.27
C ILE A 411 -32.92 -0.88 3.40
N TYR A 412 -32.07 -1.72 2.83
CA TYR A 412 -32.22 -3.16 2.94
C TYR A 412 -31.50 -3.61 4.21
N ASP A 413 -32.20 -4.38 5.05
CA ASP A 413 -31.64 -4.92 6.29
C ASP A 413 -31.81 -6.43 6.41
N ILE A 414 -30.91 -7.03 7.20
CA ILE A 414 -31.05 -8.38 7.71
C ILE A 414 -30.41 -8.48 9.08
N THR A 415 -31.07 -9.18 10.00
CA THR A 415 -30.49 -9.54 11.30
C THR A 415 -30.06 -11.01 11.29
N TYR A 416 -28.77 -11.25 11.56
CA TYR A 416 -28.17 -12.58 11.53
C TYR A 416 -27.41 -12.87 12.83
N GLU A 417 -27.50 -14.09 13.35
CA GLU A 417 -26.72 -14.51 14.52
C GLU A 417 -25.29 -14.85 14.08
N VAL A 418 -24.34 -13.99 14.40
CA VAL A 418 -22.93 -14.17 14.05
C VAL A 418 -22.21 -14.87 15.19
N SER A 419 -21.42 -15.88 14.86
CA SER A 419 -20.53 -16.64 15.76
C SER A 419 -19.16 -16.85 15.09
N GLY A 420 -18.17 -17.36 15.83
CA GLY A 420 -16.81 -17.57 15.33
C GLY A 420 -15.92 -16.34 15.51
N ALA A 421 -15.05 -16.06 14.54
CA ALA A 421 -14.04 -15.00 14.65
C ALA A 421 -14.61 -13.64 15.09
N ALA A 422 -13.85 -12.90 15.88
CA ALA A 422 -14.18 -11.51 16.22
C ALA A 422 -14.20 -10.61 14.98
N PHE A 423 -13.16 -10.73 14.15
CA PHE A 423 -13.01 -10.00 12.89
C PHE A 423 -13.53 -10.83 11.72
N PHE A 424 -14.23 -10.19 10.79
CA PHE A 424 -14.70 -10.85 9.56
C PHE A 424 -14.85 -9.85 8.41
N GLU A 425 -14.80 -10.40 7.19
CA GLU A 425 -15.10 -9.67 5.96
C GLU A 425 -16.49 -10.02 5.42
N TYR A 426 -17.12 -9.06 4.75
CA TYR A 426 -18.43 -9.21 4.12
C TYR A 426 -18.58 -8.30 2.90
N ARG A 427 -19.60 -8.58 2.08
CA ARG A 427 -20.03 -7.75 0.95
C ARG A 427 -21.54 -7.80 0.79
N TYR A 428 -22.09 -6.74 0.17
CA TYR A 428 -23.45 -6.70 -0.34
C TYR A 428 -23.50 -7.02 -1.84
N CYS A 429 -24.60 -7.63 -2.29
CA CYS A 429 -24.85 -7.93 -3.70
C CYS A 429 -26.19 -7.36 -4.16
N ASN A 430 -26.20 -6.70 -5.32
CA ASN A 430 -27.39 -6.25 -6.01
C ASN A 430 -27.82 -7.27 -7.08
N GLY A 431 -28.39 -8.38 -6.61
CA GLY A 431 -28.76 -9.57 -7.37
C GLY A 431 -28.34 -10.84 -6.64
N ASP A 432 -28.93 -11.99 -7.01
CA ASP A 432 -28.56 -13.30 -6.45
C ASP A 432 -27.11 -13.63 -6.83
N PRO A 433 -26.19 -13.79 -5.85
CA PRO A 433 -24.78 -14.06 -6.12
C PRO A 433 -24.49 -15.55 -6.38
N TYR A 434 -25.48 -16.43 -6.23
CA TYR A 434 -25.31 -17.88 -6.46
C TYR A 434 -26.47 -18.51 -7.25
N PRO A 435 -26.87 -17.92 -8.39
CA PRO A 435 -28.03 -18.36 -9.14
C PRO A 435 -27.87 -19.79 -9.65
N ALA A 436 -28.83 -20.64 -9.31
CA ALA A 436 -28.85 -22.05 -9.68
C ALA A 436 -27.58 -22.84 -9.30
N GLY A 437 -26.85 -22.39 -8.26
CA GLY A 437 -25.65 -23.07 -7.78
C GLY A 437 -24.36 -22.68 -8.50
N VAL A 438 -24.34 -21.53 -9.20
CA VAL A 438 -23.16 -21.01 -9.90
C VAL A 438 -22.84 -19.63 -9.35
N ILE A 439 -21.57 -19.36 -9.05
CA ILE A 439 -21.10 -18.05 -8.57
C ILE A 439 -21.35 -16.98 -9.65
N ASP A 440 -21.98 -15.88 -9.25
CA ASP A 440 -22.09 -14.66 -10.03
C ASP A 440 -21.42 -13.49 -9.29
N ASN A 441 -20.19 -13.15 -9.68
CA ASN A 441 -19.47 -12.03 -9.08
C ASN A 441 -19.92 -10.67 -9.65
N ALA A 442 -20.66 -10.63 -10.75
CA ALA A 442 -21.05 -9.37 -11.40
C ALA A 442 -22.08 -8.57 -10.61
N VAL A 443 -22.78 -9.21 -9.66
CA VAL A 443 -23.76 -8.58 -8.77
C VAL A 443 -23.16 -8.06 -7.47
N THR A 444 -21.89 -8.36 -7.21
CA THR A 444 -21.22 -8.04 -5.95
C THR A 444 -20.72 -6.59 -5.96
N GLU A 445 -20.83 -5.88 -4.83
CA GLU A 445 -20.31 -4.52 -4.73
C GLU A 445 -18.79 -4.46 -4.93
N VAL A 446 -18.34 -3.38 -5.56
CA VAL A 446 -16.93 -3.05 -5.77
C VAL A 446 -16.75 -1.59 -5.39
N GLY A 447 -15.97 -1.32 -4.34
CA GLY A 447 -15.68 0.02 -3.83
C GLY A 447 -14.23 0.15 -3.37
N GLN A 448 -13.80 1.36 -3.06
CA GLN A 448 -12.47 1.66 -2.50
C GLN A 448 -12.48 1.55 -0.98
N PHE A 449 -12.96 0.41 -0.44
CA PHE A 449 -13.24 0.29 0.99
C PHE A 449 -11.99 0.39 1.87
N GLU A 450 -10.83 -0.03 1.36
CA GLU A 450 -9.55 0.11 2.05
C GLU A 450 -9.12 1.58 2.15
N GLU A 451 -9.14 2.32 1.05
CA GLU A 451 -8.79 3.76 1.02
C GLU A 451 -9.76 4.58 1.87
N ASP A 452 -11.04 4.22 1.83
CA ASP A 452 -12.11 4.87 2.59
C ASP A 452 -12.20 4.40 4.06
N GLY A 453 -11.38 3.42 4.46
CA GLY A 453 -11.20 2.99 5.85
C GLY A 453 -12.31 2.11 6.44
N CYS A 454 -13.20 1.52 5.63
CA CYS A 454 -14.21 0.54 6.10
C CYS A 454 -13.98 -0.88 5.57
N GLY A 455 -12.84 -1.12 4.94
CA GLY A 455 -12.51 -2.41 4.34
C GLY A 455 -11.04 -2.76 4.36
N GLN A 456 -10.75 -3.93 3.84
CA GLN A 456 -9.42 -4.51 3.72
C GLN A 456 -9.21 -5.00 2.29
N GLY A 457 -8.08 -4.64 1.70
CA GLY A 457 -7.68 -5.09 0.38
C GLY A 457 -7.36 -6.58 0.34
N ASN A 458 -7.58 -7.18 -0.81
CA ASN A 458 -7.11 -8.52 -1.13
C ASN A 458 -6.01 -8.47 -2.19
N PRO A 459 -5.26 -9.57 -2.42
CA PRO A 459 -4.15 -9.59 -3.37
C PRO A 459 -4.54 -9.37 -4.84
N PHE A 460 -5.83 -9.28 -5.16
CA PHE A 460 -6.35 -9.07 -6.51
C PHE A 460 -6.82 -7.63 -6.76
N GLY A 461 -6.56 -6.71 -5.83
CA GLY A 461 -6.89 -5.29 -5.95
C GLY A 461 -8.37 -4.97 -5.70
N GLU A 462 -9.14 -5.92 -5.16
CA GLU A 462 -10.47 -5.64 -4.64
C GLU A 462 -10.41 -5.55 -3.12
N SER A 463 -11.31 -4.77 -2.52
CA SER A 463 -11.44 -4.70 -1.06
C SER A 463 -12.78 -5.28 -0.60
N ASN A 464 -12.79 -5.81 0.62
CA ASN A 464 -14.00 -6.29 1.30
C ASN A 464 -14.33 -5.35 2.45
N ARG A 465 -15.62 -5.19 2.78
CA ARG A 465 -15.99 -4.51 4.02
C ARG A 465 -15.55 -5.36 5.20
N THR A 466 -15.16 -4.70 6.29
CA THR A 466 -14.68 -5.38 7.49
C THR A 466 -15.52 -5.00 8.70
N HIS A 467 -15.59 -5.90 9.67
CA HIS A 467 -16.16 -5.60 10.98
C HIS A 467 -15.50 -6.43 12.08
N THR A 468 -15.40 -5.84 13.27
CA THR A 468 -14.99 -6.54 14.50
C THR A 468 -16.15 -6.53 15.48
N ARG A 469 -16.78 -7.69 15.69
CA ARG A 469 -17.94 -7.81 16.58
C ARG A 469 -17.57 -7.78 18.06
N SER A 470 -18.44 -7.20 18.87
CA SER A 470 -18.30 -7.09 20.33
C SER A 470 -18.79 -8.33 21.08
N GLY A 471 -19.57 -9.20 20.42
CA GLY A 471 -20.30 -10.29 21.09
C GLY A 471 -21.59 -9.84 21.78
N GLN A 472 -22.05 -8.61 21.52
CA GLN A 472 -23.37 -8.11 21.88
C GLN A 472 -24.19 -7.84 20.62
N PRO A 473 -25.52 -7.70 20.74
CA PRO A 473 -26.33 -7.34 19.58
C PRO A 473 -25.90 -6.00 18.99
N GLU A 474 -25.79 -5.92 17.66
CA GLU A 474 -25.26 -4.75 16.95
C GLU A 474 -26.16 -4.36 15.79
N VAL A 475 -26.20 -3.05 15.48
CA VAL A 475 -26.77 -2.53 14.23
C VAL A 475 -25.67 -1.77 13.51
N LEU A 476 -25.22 -2.31 12.38
CA LEU A 476 -24.22 -1.65 11.55
C LEU A 476 -24.88 -0.49 10.80
N GLY A 477 -24.14 0.60 10.58
CA GLY A 477 -24.66 1.75 9.86
C GLY A 477 -25.09 1.41 8.43
N ALA A 478 -26.12 2.10 7.94
CA ALA A 478 -26.61 1.98 6.57
C ALA A 478 -25.64 2.69 5.59
N TYR A 479 -24.65 1.95 5.12
CA TYR A 479 -23.74 2.44 4.09
C TYR A 479 -24.46 2.59 2.75
N CYS A 480 -24.06 3.57 1.94
CA CYS A 480 -24.44 3.59 0.54
C CYS A 480 -23.76 2.43 -0.20
N PHE A 481 -24.47 1.80 -1.14
CA PHE A 481 -23.90 0.73 -1.96
C PHE A 481 -22.57 1.18 -2.59
N THR A 482 -21.52 0.36 -2.51
CA THR A 482 -20.13 0.68 -2.96
C THR A 482 -19.36 1.77 -2.18
N SER A 483 -19.91 2.32 -1.09
CA SER A 483 -19.28 3.39 -0.30
C SER A 483 -19.11 3.03 1.18
N CYS A 484 -18.14 3.67 1.86
CA CYS A 484 -18.01 3.67 3.33
C CYS A 484 -18.81 4.79 4.01
N LEU A 485 -19.48 5.64 3.23
CA LEU A 485 -20.33 6.72 3.70
C LEU A 485 -21.81 6.38 3.43
N ASP A 486 -22.72 7.10 4.06
CA ASP A 486 -24.13 7.07 3.69
C ASP A 486 -24.35 7.68 2.29
N CYS A 487 -25.57 7.59 1.75
CA CYS A 487 -25.83 8.15 0.41
C CYS A 487 -25.87 9.70 0.36
N ASN A 488 -25.67 10.39 1.49
CA ASN A 488 -25.49 11.84 1.57
C ASN A 488 -24.00 12.25 1.67
N GLY A 489 -23.08 11.29 1.83
CA GLY A 489 -21.65 11.53 2.00
C GLY A 489 -21.22 11.76 3.47
N ASP A 490 -22.07 11.38 4.43
CA ASP A 490 -21.78 11.46 5.86
C ASP A 490 -21.29 10.10 6.40
N SER A 491 -20.48 10.14 7.47
CA SER A 491 -19.99 8.93 8.12
C SER A 491 -21.12 8.19 8.84
N VAL A 492 -21.17 6.86 8.67
CA VAL A 492 -22.12 5.97 9.35
C VAL A 492 -21.41 5.20 10.47
N GLY A 493 -22.11 4.95 11.58
CA GLY A 493 -21.55 4.29 12.77
C GLY A 493 -22.26 2.99 13.13
N THR A 494 -21.61 2.15 13.92
CA THR A 494 -22.19 0.91 14.49
C THR A 494 -22.74 1.17 15.88
N VAL A 495 -23.96 0.70 16.14
CA VAL A 495 -24.62 0.76 17.45
C VAL A 495 -24.49 -0.59 18.15
N ILE A 496 -23.96 -0.64 19.38
CA ILE A 496 -23.79 -1.86 20.18
C ILE A 496 -24.80 -1.88 21.35
N GLY A 497 -25.75 -2.82 21.34
CA GLY A 497 -26.44 -3.39 22.51
C GLY A 497 -27.19 -2.49 23.52
N ILE A 498 -28.53 -2.59 23.48
CA ILE A 498 -29.59 -2.08 24.38
C ILE A 498 -29.83 -0.55 24.36
N GLU A 499 -30.91 -0.17 23.66
CA GLU A 499 -31.59 1.13 23.77
C GLU A 499 -30.75 2.37 23.42
N GLU A 500 -30.01 2.37 22.32
CA GLU A 500 -30.05 3.56 21.47
C GLU A 500 -31.29 3.46 20.58
N LEU A 501 -32.46 3.54 21.24
CA LEU A 501 -33.72 3.84 20.58
C LEU A 501 -33.51 5.18 19.88
N GLN A 502 -33.78 5.18 18.56
CA GLN A 502 -34.10 6.35 17.73
C GLN A 502 -34.41 7.58 18.58
N ASP A 503 -33.77 8.72 18.29
CA ASP A 503 -33.96 9.99 19.00
C ASP A 503 -35.42 10.48 18.94
N PHE A 504 -36.31 9.88 19.74
CA PHE A 504 -37.72 10.22 19.87
C PHE A 504 -37.90 11.62 20.48
N VAL A 505 -36.84 12.21 21.04
CA VAL A 505 -36.84 13.51 21.70
C VAL A 505 -36.50 14.64 20.72
N GLY A 506 -35.91 14.34 19.56
CA GLY A 506 -35.40 15.35 18.63
C GLY A 506 -34.43 16.30 19.34
N LEU A 507 -33.43 15.72 20.01
CA LEU A 507 -32.52 16.38 20.92
C LEU A 507 -31.29 16.89 20.15
N GLU A 508 -31.21 18.20 19.94
CA GLU A 508 -30.04 18.83 19.34
C GLU A 508 -29.31 19.72 20.35
N ALA A 509 -27.98 19.63 20.41
CA ALA A 509 -27.15 20.52 21.22
C ALA A 509 -26.34 21.49 20.35
N PHE A 510 -26.48 22.80 20.57
CA PHE A 510 -25.71 23.81 19.84
C PHE A 510 -25.35 25.06 20.68
N PRO A 511 -24.14 25.61 20.49
CA PRO A 511 -23.04 25.05 19.71
C PRO A 511 -22.49 23.78 20.39
N ASN A 512 -22.01 22.83 19.58
CA ASN A 512 -21.29 21.64 20.04
C ASN A 512 -20.13 21.43 19.06
N PRO A 513 -18.89 21.84 19.39
CA PRO A 513 -18.39 22.15 20.74
C PRO A 513 -18.93 23.45 21.38
N ALA A 514 -19.08 23.45 22.70
CA ALA A 514 -19.56 24.60 23.49
C ALA A 514 -18.44 25.23 24.32
N SER A 515 -18.31 26.56 24.30
CA SER A 515 -17.27 27.30 25.05
C SER A 515 -17.79 28.19 26.18
N ASP A 516 -19.09 28.47 26.21
CA ASP A 516 -19.73 29.31 27.25
C ASP A 516 -21.10 28.75 27.63
N MET A 517 -21.96 28.54 26.64
CA MET A 517 -23.29 27.97 26.79
C MET A 517 -23.52 26.86 25.76
N VAL A 518 -24.27 25.83 26.15
CA VAL A 518 -24.89 24.87 25.24
C VAL A 518 -26.40 25.03 25.29
N ASN A 519 -27.05 25.11 24.13
CA ASN A 519 -28.50 25.11 24.01
C ASN A 519 -28.97 23.74 23.54
N LEU A 520 -29.97 23.18 24.22
CA LEU A 520 -30.61 21.92 23.88
C LEU A 520 -31.98 22.23 23.26
N ARG A 521 -32.16 21.96 21.96
CA ARG A 521 -33.48 21.99 21.31
C ARG A 521 -34.14 20.62 21.46
N ILE A 522 -35.43 20.64 21.76
CA ILE A 522 -36.26 19.46 21.99
C ILE A 522 -37.47 19.53 21.07
N ASP A 523 -37.48 18.74 19.99
CA ASP A 523 -38.55 18.78 18.98
C ASP A 523 -39.57 17.63 19.13
N GLY A 524 -39.17 16.49 19.67
CA GLY A 524 -39.94 15.24 19.68
C GLY A 524 -40.83 14.98 20.90
N MET A 525 -40.84 15.85 21.93
CA MET A 525 -41.62 15.57 23.15
C MET A 525 -42.25 16.77 23.86
N GLU A 526 -43.35 16.50 24.59
CA GLU A 526 -43.97 17.39 25.57
C GLU A 526 -44.12 16.68 26.94
N GLY A 527 -43.81 17.35 28.04
CA GLY A 527 -43.94 16.79 29.39
C GLY A 527 -42.72 17.01 30.28
N LEU A 528 -42.58 16.19 31.33
CA LEU A 528 -41.43 16.27 32.24
C LEU A 528 -40.22 15.58 31.60
N LEU A 529 -39.15 16.34 31.42
CA LEU A 529 -37.87 15.89 30.90
C LEU A 529 -36.78 16.04 31.97
N GLN A 530 -36.05 14.98 32.25
CA GLN A 530 -34.86 14.99 33.10
C GLN A 530 -33.61 15.04 32.24
N ILE A 531 -32.82 16.10 32.34
CA ILE A 531 -31.51 16.21 31.68
C ILE A 531 -30.42 15.77 32.64
N ARG A 532 -29.45 14.99 32.15
CA ARG A 532 -28.24 14.62 32.86
C ARG A 532 -27.04 14.78 31.94
N ILE A 533 -25.93 15.28 32.46
CA ILE A 533 -24.65 15.28 31.75
C ILE A 533 -23.70 14.45 32.59
N TYR A 534 -23.03 13.49 31.97
CA TYR A 534 -22.05 12.60 32.58
C TYR A 534 -20.65 12.92 32.05
N ASP A 535 -19.65 12.85 32.92
CA ASP A 535 -18.26 12.75 32.46
C ASP A 535 -17.97 11.35 31.89
N LEU A 536 -16.81 11.17 31.25
CA LEU A 536 -16.38 9.88 30.67
C LEU A 536 -16.20 8.76 31.72
N THR A 537 -16.23 9.08 33.02
CA THR A 537 -16.20 8.07 34.09
C THR A 537 -17.61 7.61 34.50
N GLY A 538 -18.65 8.14 33.86
CA GLY A 538 -20.06 7.83 34.14
C GLY A 538 -20.64 8.61 35.33
N LYS A 539 -19.94 9.62 35.85
CA LYS A 539 -20.44 10.45 36.96
C LYS A 539 -21.29 11.58 36.42
N ALA A 540 -22.53 11.71 36.90
CA ALA A 540 -23.40 12.82 36.57
C ALA A 540 -22.85 14.14 37.13
N VAL A 541 -22.45 15.04 36.24
CA VAL A 541 -21.94 16.40 36.54
C VAL A 541 -23.04 17.45 36.48
N VAL A 542 -24.07 17.24 35.66
CA VAL A 542 -25.29 18.06 35.63
C VAL A 542 -26.50 17.16 35.78
N THR A 543 -27.50 17.61 36.52
CA THR A 543 -28.81 16.97 36.55
C THR A 543 -29.87 18.04 36.73
N ASP A 544 -30.80 18.13 35.79
CA ASP A 544 -31.91 19.07 35.80
C ASP A 544 -33.23 18.39 35.44
N ARG A 545 -34.36 18.99 35.81
CA ARG A 545 -35.71 18.51 35.49
C ARG A 545 -36.59 19.67 35.07
N GLN A 546 -37.03 19.66 33.82
CA GLN A 546 -37.81 20.73 33.22
C GLN A 546 -39.11 20.20 32.62
N MET A 547 -40.15 21.03 32.63
CA MET A 547 -41.33 20.80 31.80
C MET A 547 -41.05 21.40 30.42
N VAL A 548 -41.11 20.58 29.37
CA VAL A 548 -40.82 20.99 27.99
C VAL A 548 -42.05 20.83 27.10
N GLN A 549 -42.06 21.58 26.00
CA GLN A 549 -42.99 21.46 24.88
C GLN A 549 -42.17 21.28 23.60
N THR A 550 -42.79 20.82 22.52
CA THR A 550 -42.13 20.69 21.22
C THR A 550 -41.56 22.04 20.76
N GLY A 551 -40.29 22.04 20.34
CA GLY A 551 -39.51 23.23 19.98
C GLY A 551 -38.89 23.97 21.17
N ALA A 552 -38.94 23.42 22.39
CA ALA A 552 -38.33 24.04 23.56
C ALA A 552 -36.80 24.10 23.41
N VAL A 553 -36.21 25.21 23.84
CA VAL A 553 -34.76 25.39 23.90
C VAL A 553 -34.34 25.62 25.36
N LEU A 554 -33.52 24.72 25.89
CA LEU A 554 -32.97 24.79 27.24
C LEU A 554 -31.50 25.21 27.17
N SER A 555 -31.08 26.20 27.96
CA SER A 555 -29.69 26.71 27.92
C SER A 555 -28.93 26.35 29.19
N TYR A 556 -27.76 25.75 29.04
CA TYR A 556 -26.89 25.34 30.15
C TYR A 556 -25.52 26.01 30.04
N PRO A 557 -25.03 26.68 31.10
CA PRO A 557 -23.65 27.15 31.13
C PRO A 557 -22.70 25.96 31.24
N VAL A 558 -21.63 25.98 30.45
CA VAL A 558 -20.58 24.95 30.49
C VAL A 558 -19.37 25.39 31.31
N SER A 559 -19.42 26.56 31.97
CA SER A 559 -18.31 27.10 32.77
C SER A 559 -17.86 26.18 33.91
N ASP A 560 -18.76 25.34 34.41
CA ASP A 560 -18.49 24.38 35.49
C ASP A 560 -18.08 22.99 34.96
N LEU A 561 -18.14 22.79 33.63
CA LEU A 561 -17.62 21.63 32.93
C LEU A 561 -16.19 21.94 32.46
N GLY A 562 -15.21 21.13 32.85
CA GLY A 562 -13.86 21.28 32.29
C GLY A 562 -13.84 20.96 30.79
N ALA A 563 -12.87 21.48 30.05
CA ALA A 563 -12.68 21.12 28.65
C ALA A 563 -12.58 19.59 28.48
N GLY A 564 -13.34 19.02 27.56
CA GLY A 564 -13.43 17.58 27.37
C GLY A 564 -14.75 17.09 26.79
N MET A 565 -14.88 15.76 26.71
CA MET A 565 -16.08 15.08 26.21
C MET A 565 -16.99 14.65 27.36
N TYR A 566 -18.29 14.80 27.13
CA TYR A 566 -19.36 14.45 28.05
C TYR A 566 -20.46 13.70 27.32
N ILE A 567 -21.22 12.89 28.07
CA ILE A 567 -22.44 12.24 27.58
C ILE A 567 -23.63 13.00 28.13
N LEU A 568 -24.42 13.61 27.27
CA LEU A 568 -25.68 14.24 27.62
C LEU A 568 -26.82 13.24 27.43
N GLU A 569 -27.69 13.15 28.43
CA GLU A 569 -28.82 12.25 28.46
C GLU A 569 -30.10 13.04 28.78
N ALA A 570 -31.15 12.82 27.98
CA ALA A 570 -32.48 13.35 28.21
C ALA A 570 -33.46 12.20 28.45
N LEU A 571 -34.06 12.16 29.66
CA LEU A 571 -34.97 11.12 30.12
C LEU A 571 -36.39 11.67 30.28
N GLY A 572 -37.31 11.23 29.41
CA GLY A 572 -38.75 11.40 29.56
C GLY A 572 -39.39 10.25 30.35
N THR A 573 -40.72 10.26 30.47
CA THR A 573 -41.48 9.17 31.13
C THR A 573 -41.48 7.84 30.38
N ALA A 574 -41.28 7.88 29.05
CA ALA A 574 -41.30 6.70 28.17
C ALA A 574 -40.20 6.74 27.09
N HIS A 575 -39.36 7.78 27.06
CA HIS A 575 -38.36 8.01 26.02
C HIS A 575 -37.02 8.40 26.66
N ARG A 576 -35.93 8.02 26.02
CA ARG A 576 -34.55 8.37 26.39
C ARG A 576 -33.83 8.78 25.12
N ALA A 577 -33.03 9.84 25.19
CA ALA A 577 -32.12 10.25 24.12
C ALA A 577 -30.75 10.56 24.72
N THR A 578 -29.69 10.23 23.98
CA THR A 578 -28.30 10.47 24.37
C THR A 578 -27.54 11.16 23.25
N LEU A 579 -26.69 12.12 23.60
CA LEU A 579 -25.87 12.87 22.65
C LEU A 579 -24.50 13.17 23.26
N ARG A 580 -23.44 13.09 22.45
CA ARG A 580 -22.09 13.51 22.83
C ARG A 580 -22.02 15.05 22.89
N LEU A 581 -21.59 15.59 24.03
CA LEU A 581 -21.33 17.01 24.23
C LEU A 581 -19.81 17.25 24.37
N THR A 582 -19.27 18.16 23.58
CA THR A 582 -17.87 18.59 23.67
C THR A 582 -17.81 20.00 24.27
N VAL A 583 -16.97 20.21 25.27
CA VAL A 583 -16.72 21.52 25.90
C VAL A 583 -15.27 21.94 25.62
N GLU A 584 -15.08 23.18 25.16
CA GLU A 584 -13.77 23.78 24.84
C GLU A 584 -13.23 24.69 25.95
#